data_AF-A0A1V4TRU3-F1
#
_entry.id   AF-A0A1V4TRU3-F1
#
_cell.length_a   1.000
_cell.length_b   1.000
_cell.length_c   1.000
_cell.angle_alpha   90.00
_cell.angle_beta   90.00
_cell.angle_gamma   90.00
#
_symmetry.space_group_name_H-M   'P 1'
#
loop_
_entity.id
_entity.type
_entity.pdbx_description
1 polymer ?
#
loop_
_entity_poly.entity_id
_entity_poly.type
_entity_poly.pdbx_seq_one_letter_code
_entity_poly.pdbx_strand_id
1 'polypeptide(L)'
;MTTQRIETGTAEGDALGFSANLFSGWLELKTGSRLYLHYIISRCRDNGNTQALIRSWLDRGYDVRVVMPRPIMQHILEKLGFIPLHEYLPDQYEDTVEVWYRPASRVISRLRPPGTPRLVS
;
A
#
# COMPACT_ATOMS: atom_id res chain seq x y z
N MET A 1 10.88 12.52 13.24
CA MET A 1 9.58 12.02 12.74
C MET A 1 9.36 10.68 13.41
N THR A 2 8.18 10.43 13.98
CA THR A 2 7.93 9.16 14.69
C THR A 2 7.57 8.09 13.66
N THR A 3 8.45 7.10 13.52
CA THR A 3 8.21 5.91 12.70
C THR A 3 7.95 4.75 13.64
N GLN A 4 6.86 4.02 13.43
CA GLN A 4 6.57 2.82 14.20
C GLN A 4 6.84 1.59 13.33
N ARG A 5 7.81 0.77 13.76
CA ARG A 5 8.00 -0.57 13.19
C ARG A 5 6.90 -1.49 13.71
N ILE A 6 6.23 -2.17 12.79
CA ILE A 6 5.16 -3.12 13.07
C ILE A 6 5.56 -4.47 12.48
N GLU A 7 5.57 -5.50 13.33
CA GLU A 7 5.95 -6.86 12.96
C GLU A 7 4.72 -7.76 12.96
N THR A 8 4.78 -8.86 12.22
CA THR A 8 3.76 -9.90 12.34
C THR A 8 3.73 -10.48 13.76
N GLY A 9 2.55 -10.65 14.34
CA GLY A 9 2.39 -11.21 15.69
C GLY A 9 2.35 -10.17 16.81
N THR A 10 2.41 -8.88 16.48
CA THR A 10 2.05 -7.80 17.40
C THR A 10 0.57 -7.42 17.23
N ALA A 11 -0.02 -6.81 18.27
CA ALA A 11 -1.41 -6.36 18.23
C ALA A 11 -1.67 -5.34 17.11
N GLU A 12 -0.69 -4.48 16.82
CA GLU A 12 -0.75 -3.51 15.72
C GLU A 12 -0.71 -4.19 14.36
N GLY A 13 0.12 -5.24 14.22
CA GLY A 13 0.16 -6.07 13.00
C GLY A 13 -1.19 -6.74 12.74
N ASP A 14 -1.77 -7.36 13.77
CA ASP A 14 -3.09 -8.00 13.67
C ASP A 14 -4.20 -6.99 13.34
N ALA A 15 -4.16 -5.78 13.92
CA ALA A 15 -5.10 -4.69 13.59
C ALA A 15 -4.99 -4.21 12.12
N LEU A 16 -3.85 -4.44 11.48
CA LEU A 16 -3.63 -4.19 10.06
C LEU A 16 -3.95 -5.41 9.17
N GLY A 17 -4.35 -6.55 9.76
CA GLY A 17 -4.48 -7.82 9.03
C GLY A 17 -3.14 -8.46 8.67
N PHE A 18 -2.03 -7.91 9.15
CA PHE A 18 -0.67 -8.39 8.97
C PHE A 18 -0.32 -9.41 10.07
N SER A 19 -1.10 -10.48 10.13
CA SER A 19 -1.02 -11.47 11.20
C SER A 19 0.08 -12.50 10.97
N ALA A 20 0.73 -12.95 12.06
CA ALA A 20 1.72 -14.02 12.04
C ALA A 20 1.18 -15.37 11.56
N ASN A 21 -0.14 -15.57 11.58
CA ASN A 21 -0.77 -16.77 11.04
C ASN A 21 -0.63 -16.86 9.51
N LEU A 22 -0.68 -15.72 8.83
CA LEU A 22 -0.69 -15.63 7.37
C LEU A 22 0.65 -15.18 6.80
N PHE A 23 1.41 -14.40 7.57
CA PHE A 23 2.60 -13.73 7.08
C PHE A 23 3.80 -13.91 8.00
N SER A 24 4.97 -13.64 7.45
CA SER A 24 6.17 -13.29 8.21
C SER A 24 6.74 -12.02 7.60
N GLY A 25 7.04 -11.04 8.44
CA GLY A 25 7.78 -9.87 8.04
C GLY A 25 7.46 -8.64 8.87
N TRP A 26 7.72 -7.47 8.29
CA TRP A 26 7.60 -6.20 8.99
C TRP A 26 7.30 -5.05 8.03
N LEU A 27 6.69 -4.02 8.58
CA LEU A 27 6.35 -2.78 7.91
C LEU A 27 6.63 -1.59 8.84
N GLU A 28 6.64 -0.38 8.27
CA GLU A 28 6.69 0.85 9.03
C GLU A 28 5.42 1.67 8.81
N LEU A 29 4.84 2.14 9.91
CA LEU A 29 3.83 3.17 9.89
C LEU A 29 4.51 4.52 10.13
N LYS A 30 4.48 5.38 9.09
CA LYS A 30 4.89 6.79 9.18
C LYS A 30 3.67 7.70 9.34
N THR A 31 3.92 8.94 9.75
CA THR A 31 2.89 9.98 9.87
C THR A 31 2.06 10.13 8.59
N GLY A 32 0.77 10.41 8.74
CA GLY A 32 -0.15 10.55 7.61
C GLY A 32 -0.65 9.22 7.04
N SER A 33 -0.69 8.16 7.86
CA SER A 33 -1.18 6.82 7.47
C SER A 33 -0.41 6.24 6.28
N ARG A 34 0.90 6.47 6.22
CA ARG A 34 1.77 5.89 5.20
C ARG A 34 2.39 4.60 5.71
N LEU A 35 2.15 3.51 4.99
CA LEU A 35 2.69 2.19 5.30
C LEU A 35 3.83 1.86 4.35
N TYR A 36 5.04 1.63 4.86
CA TYR A 36 6.15 1.05 4.09
C TYR A 36 6.24 -0.44 4.38
N LEU A 37 5.90 -1.26 3.38
CA LEU A 37 6.08 -2.70 3.43
C LEU A 37 7.50 -3.04 2.98
N HIS A 38 8.36 -3.39 3.94
CA HIS A 38 9.76 -3.72 3.68
C HIS A 38 9.97 -5.18 3.36
N TYR A 39 9.25 -6.07 4.05
CA TYR A 39 9.41 -7.50 3.88
C TYR A 39 8.13 -8.24 4.20
N ILE A 40 7.76 -9.17 3.32
CA ILE A 40 6.61 -10.03 3.48
C ILE A 40 6.85 -11.39 2.84
N ILE A 41 6.58 -12.44 3.60
CA ILE A 41 6.42 -13.81 3.12
C ILE A 41 5.01 -14.25 3.48
N SER A 42 4.20 -14.61 2.47
CA SER A 42 2.94 -15.31 2.71
C SER A 42 3.24 -16.77 3.08
N ARG A 43 2.74 -17.21 4.24
CA ARG A 43 2.89 -18.60 4.71
C ARG A 43 2.01 -19.57 3.93
N CYS A 44 0.89 -19.08 3.39
CA CYS A 44 0.03 -19.83 2.47
C CYS A 44 0.28 -19.32 1.05
N ARG A 45 0.76 -20.19 0.17
CA ARG A 45 0.91 -19.87 -1.27
C ARG A 45 -0.47 -19.86 -1.95
N ASP A 46 -0.57 -19.08 -3.02
CA ASP A 46 -1.67 -19.09 -4.01
C ASP A 46 -3.10 -18.73 -3.54
N ASN A 47 -3.28 -18.28 -2.29
CA ASN A 47 -4.59 -17.81 -1.79
C ASN A 47 -4.88 -16.32 -2.04
N GLY A 48 -3.97 -15.59 -2.69
CA GLY A 48 -4.13 -14.15 -2.91
C GLY A 48 -4.03 -13.29 -1.62
N ASN A 49 -3.56 -13.86 -0.51
CA ASN A 49 -3.48 -13.20 0.80
C ASN A 49 -2.79 -11.83 0.75
N THR A 50 -1.64 -11.76 0.07
CA THR A 50 -0.88 -10.51 -0.08
C THR A 50 -1.66 -9.46 -0.87
N GLN A 51 -2.34 -9.87 -1.94
CA GLN A 51 -3.17 -8.97 -2.75
C GLN A 51 -4.37 -8.46 -1.95
N ALA A 52 -5.02 -9.33 -1.17
CA ALA A 52 -6.13 -8.98 -0.29
C ALA A 52 -5.68 -8.01 0.82
N LEU A 53 -4.49 -8.25 1.42
CA LEU A 53 -3.91 -7.40 2.44
C LEU A 53 -3.65 -5.98 1.91
N ILE A 54 -2.96 -5.86 0.78
CA ILE A 54 -2.65 -4.55 0.18
C ILE A 54 -3.94 -3.82 -0.20
N ARG A 55 -4.93 -4.52 -0.77
CA ARG A 55 -6.24 -3.93 -1.08
C ARG A 55 -6.94 -3.40 0.16
N SER A 56 -6.99 -4.19 1.24
CA SER A 56 -7.58 -3.77 2.51
C SER A 56 -6.93 -2.49 3.05
N TRP A 57 -5.60 -2.35 2.97
CA TRP A 57 -4.93 -1.11 3.36
C TRP A 57 -5.32 0.08 2.48
N LEU A 58 -5.39 -0.11 1.16
CA LEU A 58 -5.82 0.94 0.24
C LEU A 58 -7.27 1.36 0.49
N ASP A 59 -8.17 0.40 0.74
CA ASP A 59 -9.59 0.64 1.03
C ASP A 59 -9.78 1.36 2.37
N ARG A 60 -8.88 1.13 3.34
CA ARG A 60 -8.80 1.85 4.61
C ARG A 60 -8.15 3.24 4.50
N GLY A 61 -7.69 3.63 3.31
CA GLY A 61 -7.12 4.94 3.04
C GLY A 61 -5.64 5.11 3.39
N TYR A 62 -4.89 4.02 3.58
CA TYR A 62 -3.44 4.11 3.78
C TYR A 62 -2.71 4.45 2.47
N ASP A 63 -1.67 5.28 2.56
CA ASP A 63 -0.67 5.47 1.50
C ASP A 63 0.32 4.32 1.55
N VAL A 64 0.10 3.30 0.72
CA VAL A 64 0.92 2.08 0.74
C VAL A 64 2.14 2.25 -0.17
N ARG A 65 3.32 2.00 0.41
CA ARG A 65 4.63 1.94 -0.24
C ARG A 65 5.19 0.53 -0.08
N VAL A 66 5.69 -0.07 -1.16
CA VAL A 66 6.34 -1.39 -1.12
C VAL A 66 7.78 -1.25 -1.53
N VAL A 67 8.70 -1.59 -0.64
CA VAL A 67 10.14 -1.37 -0.83
C VAL A 67 10.74 -2.61 -1.50
N MET A 68 11.50 -2.39 -2.57
CA MET A 68 12.25 -3.41 -3.33
C MET A 68 11.45 -4.72 -3.53
N PRO A 69 10.23 -4.68 -4.09
CA PRO A 69 9.42 -5.88 -4.26
C PRO A 69 10.09 -6.87 -5.20
N ARG A 70 10.00 -8.17 -4.86
CA ARG A 70 10.47 -9.26 -5.75
C ARG A 70 9.60 -9.31 -7.04
N PRO A 71 10.11 -9.86 -8.16
CA PRO A 71 9.40 -9.87 -9.45
C PRO A 71 7.94 -10.38 -9.40
N ILE A 72 7.67 -11.45 -8.63
CA ILE A 72 6.29 -11.97 -8.47
C ILE A 72 5.38 -10.94 -7.80
N MET A 73 5.89 -10.22 -6.79
CA MET A 73 5.14 -9.15 -6.12
C MET A 73 4.93 -7.96 -7.06
N GLN A 74 5.92 -7.60 -7.88
CA GLN A 74 5.80 -6.51 -8.86
C GLN A 74 4.58 -6.72 -9.77
N HIS A 75 4.38 -7.94 -10.29
CA HIS A 75 3.19 -8.26 -11.10
C HIS A 75 1.85 -8.08 -10.36
N ILE A 76 1.81 -8.28 -9.04
CA ILE A 76 0.62 -8.00 -8.23
C ILE A 76 0.43 -6.49 -8.08
N LEU A 77 1.52 -5.76 -7.81
CA LEU A 77 1.53 -4.31 -7.63
C LEU A 77 1.12 -3.57 -8.91
N GLU A 78 1.62 -3.99 -10.06
CA GLU A 78 1.22 -3.47 -11.38
C GLU A 78 -0.29 -3.59 -11.59
N LYS A 79 -0.88 -4.76 -11.29
CA LYS A 79 -2.34 -4.99 -11.37
C LYS A 79 -3.14 -4.11 -10.40
N LEU A 80 -2.52 -3.67 -9.31
CA LEU A 80 -3.12 -2.74 -8.34
C LEU A 80 -2.83 -1.27 -8.69
N GLY A 81 -2.17 -1.00 -9.82
CA GLY A 81 -1.87 0.34 -10.31
C GLY A 81 -0.70 1.02 -9.59
N PHE A 82 0.19 0.24 -8.98
CA PHE A 82 1.43 0.77 -8.43
C PHE A 82 2.44 1.01 -9.55
N ILE A 83 3.29 2.02 -9.35
CA ILE A 83 4.42 2.33 -10.23
C ILE A 83 5.69 2.46 -9.38
N PRO A 84 6.87 2.12 -9.95
CA PRO A 84 8.14 2.28 -9.25
C PRO A 84 8.55 3.75 -9.14
N LEU A 85 9.22 4.09 -8.05
CA LEU A 85 9.96 5.34 -7.84
C LEU A 85 11.25 5.03 -7.07
N HIS A 86 12.17 5.99 -7.02
CA HIS A 86 13.37 5.89 -6.20
C HIS A 86 13.24 6.82 -4.99
N GLU A 87 13.36 6.26 -3.78
CA GLU A 87 13.22 7.00 -2.52
C GLU A 87 14.45 6.80 -1.63
N TYR A 88 14.95 7.88 -1.02
CA TYR A 88 16.06 7.81 -0.08
C TYR A 88 15.55 7.38 1.31
N LEU A 89 15.93 6.19 1.76
CA LEU A 89 15.51 5.58 3.03
C LEU A 89 16.74 5.25 3.90
N PRO A 90 17.44 6.26 4.45
CA PRO A 90 18.72 6.07 5.13
C PRO A 90 18.60 5.29 6.43
N ASP A 91 17.44 5.35 7.09
CA ASP A 91 17.18 4.63 8.34
C ASP A 91 17.21 3.10 8.15
N GLN A 92 17.03 2.60 6.92
CA GLN A 92 16.93 1.17 6.63
C GLN A 92 17.96 0.65 5.60
N TYR A 93 18.39 1.47 4.63
CA TYR A 93 19.13 0.97 3.46
C TYR A 93 20.38 1.76 3.08
N GLU A 94 20.76 2.80 3.83
CA GLU A 94 21.93 3.69 3.59
C GLU A 94 21.97 4.43 2.22
N ASP A 95 21.11 4.05 1.26
CA ASP A 95 21.06 4.59 -0.10
C ASP A 95 19.59 4.75 -0.59
N THR A 96 19.46 5.25 -1.80
CA THR A 96 18.22 5.32 -2.56
C THR A 96 17.78 3.93 -2.98
N VAL A 97 16.54 3.58 -2.67
CA VAL A 97 15.97 2.27 -2.99
C VAL A 97 14.74 2.40 -3.88
N GLU A 98 14.46 1.35 -4.64
CA GLU A 98 13.22 1.26 -5.38
C GLU A 98 12.04 1.10 -4.41
N VAL A 99 11.05 1.97 -4.56
CA VAL A 99 9.80 1.96 -3.80
C VAL A 99 8.65 2.03 -4.78
N TRP A 100 7.73 1.07 -4.69
CA TRP A 100 6.53 1.04 -5.48
C TRP A 100 5.40 1.71 -4.70
N TYR A 101 4.68 2.61 -5.37
CA TYR A 101 3.54 3.33 -4.79
C TYR A 101 2.37 3.38 -5.76
N ARG A 102 1.17 3.53 -5.22
CA ARG A 102 -0.02 3.79 -6.03
C ARG A 102 -0.32 5.30 -6.00
N PRO A 103 -0.24 6.01 -7.14
CA PRO A 103 -0.72 7.39 -7.20
C PRO A 103 -2.18 7.42 -6.78
N ALA A 104 -2.55 8.35 -5.89
CA ALA A 104 -3.96 8.59 -5.61
C ALA A 104 -4.64 8.81 -6.96
N SER A 105 -5.51 7.88 -7.35
CA SER A 105 -6.31 8.05 -8.56
C SER A 105 -7.07 9.34 -8.30
N ARG A 106 -6.71 10.43 -8.99
CA ARG A 106 -7.51 11.64 -8.97
C ARG A 106 -8.90 11.14 -9.30
N VAL A 107 -9.78 11.13 -8.30
CA VAL A 107 -11.21 11.12 -8.56
C VAL A 107 -11.36 12.38 -9.39
N ILE A 108 -11.40 12.21 -10.71
CA ILE A 108 -11.97 13.24 -11.57
C ILE A 108 -13.41 13.23 -11.11
N SER A 109 -13.69 14.03 -10.09
CA SER A 109 -15.02 14.50 -9.80
C SER A 109 -15.42 15.14 -11.12
N ARG A 110 -16.11 14.36 -11.97
CA ARG A 110 -16.96 14.92 -13.01
C ARG A 110 -18.05 15.65 -12.24
N LEU A 111 -17.70 16.83 -11.74
CA LEU A 111 -18.65 17.87 -11.42
C LEU A 111 -19.44 18.04 -12.72
N ARG A 112 -20.62 17.43 -12.78
CA ARG A 112 -21.66 17.96 -13.66
C ARG A 112 -21.79 19.43 -13.27
N PRO A 113 -21.67 20.38 -14.20
CA PRO A 113 -22.07 21.73 -13.89
C PRO A 113 -23.55 21.68 -13.46
N PRO A 114 -23.91 22.26 -12.29
CA PRO A 114 -25.31 22.40 -11.93
C PRO A 114 -25.93 23.45 -12.88
N GLY A 115 -26.99 23.06 -13.58
CA GLY A 115 -27.81 23.98 -14.36
C GLY A 115 -27.63 23.89 -15.87
N THR A 116 -28.33 22.96 -16.50
CA THR A 116 -28.86 23.20 -17.84
C THR A 116 -30.38 23.06 -17.72
N PRO A 117 -31.17 24.14 -17.78
CA PRO A 117 -32.61 24.01 -17.80
C PRO A 117 -33.03 23.27 -19.07
N ARG A 118 -33.90 22.27 -18.91
CA ARG A 118 -34.58 21.65 -20.06
C ARG A 118 -35.48 22.72 -20.70
N LEU A 119 -35.23 23.05 -21.96
CA LEU A 119 -36.29 23.64 -22.79
C LEU A 119 -37.38 22.59 -22.95
N VAL A 120 -38.54 22.85 -22.39
CA VAL A 120 -39.80 22.23 -22.78
C VAL A 120 -40.35 23.06 -23.94
N SER A 121 -40.46 22.42 -25.12
CA SER A 121 -41.28 22.90 -26.23
C SER A 121 -42.75 22.61 -25.97
#